data_AF-A0A0W8DCH3-F1
#
_entry.id   AF-A0A0W8DCH3-F1
#
_cell.length_a   1.000
_cell.length_b   1.000
_cell.length_c   1.000
_cell.angle_alpha   90.00
_cell.angle_beta   90.00
_cell.angle_gamma   90.00
#
_symmetry.space_group_name_H-M   'P 1'
#
loop_
_entity.id
_entity.type
_entity.pdbx_description
1 polymer ?
#
loop_
_entity_poly.entity_id
_entity_poly.type
_entity_poly.pdbx_seq_one_letter_code
_entity_poly.pdbx_strand_id
1 'polypeptide(L)'
;MAEAEWPDKGPCPYKDHIRVDIRQASESRGPTLARHQQQKLIQQEEFCLQLDGHSIFTNLWDENLLAEWKRVNNEMAVLSTYLHHIHDFVKENGDNALSASLPHLCSTMRGSNGLVRTVGASMISGSKFPQLEALWGAGLSFNKCHAERRVPVDSHTLWMFDGEEFLRASRLWTSGYDMYSPSELGSVIYHNYSKVPARFEHITVDPQVKKRESEMAVNRFKHLVGKPVKGMVDTYELDNYGFGSVRSFETYLKFSGVTFQDGVNDTESCEQLHWVPYENATEVEALMGNGWKLQATSDGAAQPTPQQQVAQEAEQEGVKTQTLVPTKETVDPPKELAVVDDDPNAEVARHAADAHAENGADIGEDEEEAKARLRQEVVNNRSAKGPSTAPVWFFLFVVVAALFVTLSNDRVSRSIRLAFCASTPHTHSSNE
;
A
#
# COMPACT_ATOMS: atom_id res chain seq x y z
N MET A 1 11.36 25.07 25.76
CA MET A 1 10.42 23.94 25.71
C MET A 1 10.82 22.86 26.70
N ALA A 2 11.99 22.21 26.57
CA ALA A 2 12.42 21.17 27.52
C ALA A 2 12.44 21.61 29.01
N GLU A 3 13.07 22.75 29.33
CA GLU A 3 13.08 23.28 30.72
C GLU A 3 11.69 23.66 31.26
N ALA A 4 10.75 23.99 30.37
CA ALA A 4 9.39 24.33 30.78
C ALA A 4 8.57 23.07 31.09
N GLU A 5 8.79 22.00 30.31
CA GLU A 5 8.12 20.70 30.50
C GLU A 5 8.75 19.89 31.64
N TRP A 6 10.07 19.93 31.77
CA TRP A 6 10.85 19.18 32.75
C TRP A 6 11.80 20.10 33.54
N PRO A 7 11.26 20.98 34.40
CA PRO A 7 12.06 21.96 35.14
C PRO A 7 13.16 21.31 36.01
N ASP A 8 12.88 20.13 36.56
CA ASP A 8 13.83 19.38 37.40
C ASP A 8 14.98 18.74 36.61
N LYS A 9 14.87 18.66 35.28
CA LYS A 9 15.91 18.10 34.40
C LYS A 9 16.84 19.17 33.83
N GLY A 10 16.47 20.45 33.95
CA GLY A 10 17.24 21.56 33.39
C GLY A 10 17.26 21.57 31.85
N PRO A 11 18.30 22.14 31.21
CA PRO A 11 18.40 22.23 29.76
C PRO A 11 18.40 20.84 29.11
N CYS A 12 17.88 20.75 27.88
CA CYS A 12 17.87 19.49 27.12
C CYS A 12 19.31 18.96 26.96
N PRO A 13 19.64 17.79 27.53
CA PRO A 13 21.01 17.26 27.49
C PRO A 13 21.43 16.84 26.07
N TYR A 14 20.46 16.62 25.17
CA TYR A 14 20.68 16.20 23.79
C TYR A 14 20.53 17.35 22.78
N LYS A 15 20.56 18.61 23.25
CA LYS A 15 20.39 19.78 22.38
C LYS A 15 21.34 19.77 21.18
N ASP A 16 22.59 19.37 21.40
CA ASP A 16 23.61 19.32 20.35
C ASP A 16 23.41 18.17 19.34
N HIS A 17 22.50 17.23 19.62
CA HIS A 17 22.09 16.16 18.70
C HIS A 17 20.89 16.54 17.84
N ILE A 18 20.29 17.72 18.07
CA ILE A 18 19.08 18.17 17.38
C ILE A 18 19.46 19.26 16.39
N ARG A 19 19.09 19.06 15.12
CA ARG A 19 19.21 20.06 14.06
C ARG A 19 17.83 20.36 13.52
N VAL A 20 17.53 21.64 13.37
CA VAL A 20 16.22 22.12 12.94
C VAL A 20 16.42 23.03 11.73
N ASP A 21 15.80 22.69 10.61
CA ASP A 21 15.66 23.58 9.45
C ASP A 21 14.32 24.31 9.58
N ILE A 22 14.36 25.57 10.05
CA ILE A 22 13.16 26.37 10.28
C ILE A 22 12.80 27.10 8.98
N ARG A 23 11.57 26.91 8.50
CA ARG A 23 11.04 27.52 7.28
C ARG A 23 9.79 28.34 7.56
N GLN A 24 9.54 29.32 6.68
CA GLN A 24 8.28 30.06 6.70
C GLN A 24 7.14 29.13 6.27
N ALA A 25 6.05 29.09 7.02
CA ALA A 25 4.90 28.24 6.70
C ALA A 25 4.31 28.53 5.31
N SER A 26 4.40 29.77 4.83
CA SER A 26 3.96 30.19 3.49
C SER A 26 4.79 29.60 2.35
N GLU A 27 5.98 29.07 2.62
CA GLU A 27 6.87 28.42 1.64
C GLU A 27 6.69 26.91 1.58
N SER A 28 5.86 26.33 2.47
CA SER A 28 5.61 24.89 2.48
C SER A 28 4.79 24.46 1.26
N ARG A 29 5.21 23.35 0.64
CA ARG A 29 4.63 22.81 -0.60
C ARG A 29 4.40 21.29 -0.55
N GLY A 30 4.17 20.75 0.63
CA GLY A 30 3.88 19.33 0.82
C GLY A 30 5.09 18.46 1.19
N PRO A 31 4.85 17.15 1.34
CA PRO A 31 5.77 16.25 2.02
C PRO A 31 7.05 15.96 1.24
N THR A 32 7.01 15.93 -0.09
CA THR A 32 8.19 15.64 -0.92
C THR A 32 9.26 16.72 -0.79
N LEU A 33 8.87 17.99 -0.83
CA LEU A 33 9.77 19.11 -0.58
C LEU A 33 10.35 19.07 0.84
N ALA A 34 9.52 18.78 1.85
CA ALA A 34 9.96 18.69 3.23
C ALA A 34 10.98 17.56 3.45
N ARG A 35 10.72 16.36 2.91
CA ARG A 35 11.65 15.22 2.97
C ARG A 35 12.95 15.49 2.23
N HIS A 36 12.88 16.11 1.05
CA HIS A 36 14.08 16.54 0.33
C HIS A 36 14.94 17.52 1.15
N GLN A 37 14.30 18.46 1.86
CA GLN A 37 15.01 19.38 2.76
C GLN A 37 15.60 18.64 3.97
N GLN A 38 14.86 17.71 4.57
CA GLN A 38 15.34 16.86 5.67
C GLN A 38 16.57 16.04 5.26
N GLN A 39 16.60 15.48 4.05
CA GLN A 39 17.76 14.72 3.55
C GLN A 39 19.05 15.55 3.52
N LYS A 40 18.97 16.88 3.37
CA LYS A 40 20.14 17.78 3.43
C LYS A 40 20.75 17.91 4.83
N LEU A 41 20.01 17.51 5.86
CA LEU A 41 20.50 17.48 7.24
C LEU A 41 21.28 16.20 7.54
N ILE A 42 21.27 15.19 6.67
CA ILE A 42 22.05 13.98 6.89
C ILE A 42 23.55 14.32 6.78
N GLN A 43 24.34 13.91 7.78
CA GLN A 43 25.79 14.00 7.82
C GLN A 43 26.42 12.62 7.55
N GLN A 44 27.11 12.05 8.54
CA GLN A 44 27.88 10.80 8.43
C GLN A 44 27.20 9.65 9.19
N GLU A 45 25.92 9.78 9.50
CA GLU A 45 25.14 8.73 10.15
C GLU A 45 25.12 7.48 9.26
N GLU A 46 25.21 6.31 9.92
CA GLU A 46 25.14 5.02 9.24
C GLU A 46 23.69 4.66 8.90
N PHE A 47 22.77 4.87 9.85
CA PHE A 47 21.35 4.57 9.73
C PHE A 47 20.50 5.84 9.76
N CYS A 48 19.47 5.84 8.92
CA CYS A 48 18.50 6.91 8.79
C CYS A 48 17.11 6.36 9.08
N LEU A 49 16.38 7.08 9.92
CA LEU A 49 14.98 6.84 10.23
C LEU A 49 14.17 8.06 9.80
N GLN A 50 13.23 7.85 8.88
CA GLN A 50 12.22 8.84 8.53
C GLN A 50 10.88 8.41 9.12
N LEU A 51 10.21 9.36 9.76
CA LEU A 51 8.92 9.21 10.44
C LEU A 51 8.12 10.49 10.34
N ASP A 52 6.82 10.37 10.63
CA ASP A 52 5.97 11.52 10.88
C ASP A 52 6.26 12.15 12.25
N GLY A 53 6.03 13.46 12.37
CA GLY A 53 6.34 14.23 13.58
C GLY A 53 5.46 13.93 14.81
N HIS A 54 4.50 13.00 14.67
CA HIS A 54 3.53 12.60 15.67
C HIS A 54 3.58 11.08 15.92
N SER A 55 4.80 10.55 15.91
CA SER A 55 5.13 9.18 16.27
C SER A 55 5.58 9.05 17.73
N ILE A 56 5.34 7.88 18.31
CA ILE A 56 5.74 7.53 19.68
C ILE A 56 6.59 6.26 19.63
N PHE A 57 7.72 6.31 20.35
CA PHE A 57 8.72 5.25 20.39
C PHE A 57 8.56 4.43 21.67
N THR A 58 8.70 3.11 21.56
CA THR A 58 8.80 2.22 22.72
C THR A 58 10.22 2.14 23.26
N ASN A 59 10.40 1.59 24.47
CA ASN A 59 11.72 1.30 24.99
C ASN A 59 12.49 0.36 24.05
N LEU A 60 13.81 0.59 23.90
CA LEU A 60 14.71 -0.19 23.04
C LEU A 60 14.35 -0.17 21.54
N TRP A 61 13.60 0.84 21.09
CA TRP A 61 13.17 0.95 19.70
C TRP A 61 14.33 0.89 18.69
N ASP A 62 15.45 1.54 19.01
CA ASP A 62 16.62 1.66 18.15
C ASP A 62 17.40 0.34 18.07
N GLU A 63 17.64 -0.28 19.22
CA GLU A 63 18.25 -1.61 19.31
C GLU A 63 17.44 -2.65 18.55
N ASN A 64 16.11 -2.62 18.69
CA ASN A 64 15.20 -3.55 18.03
C ASN A 64 15.14 -3.30 16.51
N LEU A 65 15.08 -2.06 16.04
CA LEU A 65 15.15 -1.75 14.61
C LEU A 65 16.49 -2.17 13.99
N LEU A 66 17.60 -1.94 14.69
CA LEU A 66 18.93 -2.38 14.23
C LEU A 66 19.03 -3.91 14.20
N ALA A 67 18.52 -4.60 15.21
CA ALA A 67 18.47 -6.05 15.24
C ALA A 67 17.60 -6.59 14.09
N GLU A 68 16.43 -5.98 13.86
CA GLU A 68 15.52 -6.34 12.80
C GLU A 68 16.16 -6.16 11.41
N TRP A 69 16.78 -5.00 11.16
CA TRP A 69 17.46 -4.72 9.90
C TRP A 69 18.60 -5.71 9.64
N LYS A 70 19.40 -6.04 10.67
CA LYS A 70 20.46 -7.06 10.56
C LYS A 70 19.92 -8.45 10.19
N ARG A 71 18.73 -8.81 10.67
CA ARG A 71 18.09 -10.10 10.35
C ARG A 71 17.65 -10.21 8.89
N VAL A 72 17.41 -9.08 8.21
CA VAL A 72 17.14 -9.07 6.76
C VAL A 72 18.34 -9.61 5.98
N ASN A 73 19.57 -9.40 6.49
CA ASN A 73 20.81 -9.81 5.84
C ASN A 73 20.92 -9.28 4.39
N ASN A 74 20.50 -8.03 4.19
CA ASN A 74 20.56 -7.32 2.92
C ASN A 74 21.02 -5.88 3.21
N GLU A 75 22.22 -5.51 2.74
CA GLU A 75 22.75 -4.15 2.98
C GLU A 75 21.94 -3.05 2.28
N MET A 76 21.14 -3.45 1.30
CA MET A 76 20.25 -2.58 0.53
C MET A 76 18.81 -2.59 1.07
N ALA A 77 18.60 -3.12 2.28
CA ALA A 77 17.28 -3.19 2.90
C ALA A 77 16.76 -1.83 3.37
N VAL A 78 15.48 -1.61 3.12
CA VAL A 78 14.66 -0.54 3.67
C VAL A 78 13.52 -1.17 4.44
N LEU A 79 13.52 -1.06 5.77
CA LEU A 79 12.32 -1.39 6.54
C LEU A 79 11.31 -0.25 6.34
N SER A 80 10.14 -0.56 5.80
CA SER A 80 9.10 0.44 5.55
C SER A 80 7.73 -0.14 5.79
N THR A 81 6.78 0.68 6.25
CA THR A 81 5.36 0.35 6.35
C THR A 81 4.57 1.57 6.84
N TYR A 82 3.25 1.44 6.96
CA TYR A 82 2.46 2.30 7.85
C TYR A 82 2.51 1.77 9.27
N LEU A 83 2.33 2.66 10.24
CA LEU A 83 2.39 2.31 11.65
C LEU A 83 0.99 2.08 12.21
N HIS A 84 0.90 1.21 13.22
CA HIS A 84 -0.29 1.11 14.05
C HIS A 84 -0.58 2.44 14.76
N HIS A 85 -1.86 2.72 15.00
CA HIS A 85 -2.24 3.77 15.93
C HIS A 85 -1.71 3.46 17.34
N ILE A 86 -1.40 4.47 18.16
CA ILE A 86 -0.79 4.26 19.48
C ILE A 86 -1.55 3.29 20.40
N HIS A 87 -2.87 3.42 20.50
CA HIS A 87 -3.78 2.60 21.35
C HIS A 87 -3.10 1.97 22.58
N ASP A 88 -3.28 0.65 22.77
CA ASP A 88 -2.75 -0.12 23.90
C ASP A 88 -1.44 -0.83 23.54
N PHE A 89 -0.76 -0.39 22.47
CA PHE A 89 0.49 -1.01 22.03
C PHE A 89 1.74 -0.49 22.76
N VAL A 90 1.58 0.56 23.57
CA VAL A 90 2.63 1.09 24.44
C VAL A 90 2.17 0.93 25.89
N LYS A 91 2.90 0.13 26.66
CA LYS A 91 2.61 -0.08 28.09
C LYS A 91 2.95 1.17 28.89
N GLU A 92 2.40 1.28 30.10
CA GLU A 92 2.66 2.40 31.01
C GLU A 92 4.15 2.63 31.31
N ASN A 93 4.95 1.55 31.33
CA ASN A 93 6.41 1.65 31.51
C ASN A 93 7.19 1.99 30.23
N GLY A 94 6.51 2.24 29.11
CA GLY A 94 7.09 2.52 27.80
C GLY A 94 7.46 1.27 26.98
N ASP A 95 7.30 0.06 27.53
CA ASP A 95 7.61 -1.16 26.80
C ASP A 95 6.57 -1.44 25.72
N ASN A 96 7.02 -2.15 24.70
CA ASN A 96 6.16 -2.59 23.61
C ASN A 96 5.14 -3.64 24.10
N ALA A 97 3.87 -3.46 23.73
CA ALA A 97 2.82 -4.47 23.80
C ALA A 97 2.60 -5.04 22.39
N LEU A 98 3.31 -6.13 22.09
CA LEU A 98 3.37 -6.73 20.77
C LEU A 98 1.98 -7.10 20.23
N SER A 99 1.75 -6.73 18.97
CA SER A 99 0.64 -7.23 18.16
C SER A 99 1.11 -8.42 17.33
N ALA A 100 0.30 -9.48 17.26
CA ALA A 100 0.51 -10.55 16.28
C ALA A 100 0.10 -10.12 14.87
N SER A 101 -0.66 -9.03 14.72
CA SER A 101 -1.16 -8.50 13.44
C SER A 101 -0.42 -7.21 13.12
N LEU A 102 0.38 -7.20 12.05
CA LEU A 102 1.30 -6.11 11.70
C LEU A 102 0.95 -5.50 10.35
N PRO A 103 1.17 -4.19 10.15
CA PRO A 103 0.85 -3.53 8.90
C PRO A 103 1.84 -3.93 7.79
N HIS A 104 1.31 -4.25 6.61
CA HIS A 104 2.05 -4.65 5.41
C HIS A 104 1.44 -3.99 4.18
N LEU A 105 2.25 -3.38 3.32
CA LEU A 105 1.75 -2.60 2.19
C LEU A 105 1.73 -3.44 0.93
N CYS A 106 0.53 -3.71 0.40
CA CYS A 106 0.41 -4.56 -0.78
C CYS A 106 -0.73 -4.21 -1.75
N SER A 107 -1.47 -3.13 -1.51
CA SER A 107 -2.60 -2.74 -2.36
C SER A 107 -2.53 -1.27 -2.77
N THR A 108 -2.74 -1.00 -4.04
CA THR A 108 -2.78 0.34 -4.62
C THR A 108 -4.13 0.67 -5.24
N MET A 109 -4.39 1.96 -5.37
CA MET A 109 -5.52 2.54 -6.07
C MET A 109 -5.06 3.79 -6.84
N ARG A 110 -6.01 4.49 -7.45
CA ARG A 110 -5.78 5.83 -8.01
C ARG A 110 -6.35 6.88 -7.06
N GLY A 111 -5.52 7.85 -6.69
CA GLY A 111 -5.90 9.02 -5.93
C GLY A 111 -6.82 9.96 -6.70
N SER A 112 -7.28 11.03 -6.05
CA SER A 112 -8.17 12.03 -6.70
C SER A 112 -7.48 12.77 -7.85
N ASN A 113 -6.15 12.88 -7.81
CA ASN A 113 -5.31 13.42 -8.87
C ASN A 113 -4.99 12.39 -9.99
N GLY A 114 -5.54 11.18 -9.89
CA GLY A 114 -5.30 10.07 -10.83
C GLY A 114 -3.93 9.40 -10.69
N LEU A 115 -3.14 9.73 -9.67
CA LEU A 115 -1.83 9.13 -9.42
C LEU A 115 -1.95 7.87 -8.55
N VAL A 116 -0.90 7.05 -8.54
CA VAL A 116 -0.86 5.83 -7.72
C VAL A 116 -0.92 6.20 -6.24
N ARG A 117 -1.79 5.54 -5.48
CA ARG A 117 -1.96 5.74 -4.05
C ARG A 117 -2.01 4.38 -3.35
N THR A 118 -1.27 4.22 -2.26
CA THR A 118 -1.42 3.07 -1.36
C THR A 118 -2.78 3.14 -0.66
N VAL A 119 -3.60 2.09 -0.72
CA VAL A 119 -4.99 2.10 -0.19
C VAL A 119 -5.02 2.27 1.34
N GLY A 120 -3.96 1.81 1.99
CA GLY A 120 -3.83 1.61 3.44
C GLY A 120 -2.88 0.44 3.67
N ALA A 121 -2.63 0.09 4.93
CA ALA A 121 -1.92 -1.14 5.22
C ALA A 121 -2.89 -2.32 5.28
N SER A 122 -2.53 -3.40 4.57
CA SER A 122 -3.06 -4.73 4.86
C SER A 122 -2.42 -5.26 6.14
N MET A 123 -2.95 -6.35 6.68
CA MET A 123 -2.48 -6.91 7.94
C MET A 123 -1.88 -8.30 7.74
N ILE A 124 -0.61 -8.47 8.14
CA ILE A 124 0.05 -9.77 8.19
C ILE A 124 0.07 -10.30 9.61
N SER A 125 -0.34 -11.55 9.79
CA SER A 125 -0.42 -12.19 11.11
C SER A 125 0.75 -13.14 11.37
N GLY A 126 1.31 -13.10 12.58
CA GLY A 126 2.36 -14.02 13.03
C GLY A 126 3.69 -13.87 12.28
N SER A 127 3.92 -12.72 11.64
CA SER A 127 5.17 -12.44 10.94
C SER A 127 6.32 -12.38 11.94
N LYS A 128 7.17 -13.42 11.93
CA LYS A 128 8.35 -13.50 12.80
C LYS A 128 9.60 -12.89 12.18
N PHE A 129 9.61 -12.63 10.88
CA PHE A 129 10.74 -12.07 10.13
C PHE A 129 10.25 -10.93 9.22
N PRO A 130 11.10 -9.92 8.92
CA PRO A 130 10.75 -8.90 7.93
C PRO A 130 10.21 -9.51 6.64
N GLN A 131 9.12 -8.97 6.13
CA GLN A 131 8.45 -9.50 4.93
C GLN A 131 8.72 -8.60 3.76
N LEU A 132 9.24 -9.16 2.66
CA LEU A 132 9.50 -8.42 1.44
C LEU A 132 8.17 -7.80 0.93
N GLU A 133 8.18 -6.51 0.66
CA GLU A 133 7.05 -5.77 0.11
C GLU A 133 7.47 -4.96 -1.12
N ALA A 134 6.51 -4.65 -1.99
CA ALA A 134 6.77 -3.87 -3.20
C ALA A 134 6.56 -2.37 -3.02
N LEU A 135 5.82 -1.97 -1.99
CA LEU A 135 5.43 -0.60 -1.76
C LEU A 135 6.31 0.03 -0.67
N TRP A 136 6.31 1.35 -0.60
CA TRP A 136 7.00 2.12 0.45
C TRP A 136 5.96 2.95 1.18
N GLY A 137 6.03 2.97 2.51
CA GLY A 137 5.17 3.77 3.36
C GLY A 137 5.93 4.91 4.01
N ALA A 138 5.34 6.10 3.98
CA ALA A 138 5.91 7.26 4.65
C ALA A 138 5.94 7.17 6.18
N GLY A 139 5.03 6.38 6.77
CA GLY A 139 4.84 6.28 8.22
C GLY A 139 6.07 5.74 8.95
N LEU A 140 6.84 4.84 8.32
CA LEU A 140 8.15 4.40 8.78
C LEU A 140 9.04 4.08 7.57
N SER A 141 10.28 4.58 7.59
CA SER A 141 11.33 4.18 6.67
C SER A 141 12.68 4.17 7.38
N PHE A 142 13.19 2.97 7.68
CA PHE A 142 14.47 2.74 8.35
C PHE A 142 15.46 2.00 7.44
N ASN A 143 16.61 2.61 7.18
CA ASN A 143 17.60 2.06 6.25
C ASN A 143 19.00 2.60 6.55
N LYS A 144 20.02 2.08 5.87
CA LYS A 144 21.32 2.76 5.84
C LYS A 144 21.20 4.09 5.09
N CYS A 145 21.74 5.16 5.67
CA CYS A 145 21.62 6.53 5.15
C CYS A 145 22.13 6.71 3.71
N HIS A 146 22.91 5.78 3.17
CA HIS A 146 23.26 5.82 1.75
C HIS A 146 22.04 5.72 0.84
N ALA A 147 20.92 5.13 1.26
CA ALA A 147 19.67 5.11 0.48
C ALA A 147 19.10 6.52 0.31
N GLU A 148 19.11 7.31 1.38
CA GLU A 148 18.66 8.72 1.38
C GLU A 148 19.59 9.62 0.56
N ARG A 149 20.90 9.35 0.56
CA ARG A 149 21.89 10.11 -0.21
C ARG A 149 21.89 9.74 -1.71
N ARG A 150 21.77 8.45 -2.05
CA ARG A 150 21.80 7.96 -3.45
C ARG A 150 20.49 8.18 -4.18
N VAL A 151 19.37 8.06 -3.48
CA VAL A 151 18.03 8.20 -4.05
C VAL A 151 17.35 9.37 -3.34
N PRO A 152 17.65 10.62 -3.71
CA PRO A 152 17.05 11.78 -3.05
C PRO A 152 15.56 11.89 -3.39
N VAL A 153 14.72 12.32 -2.45
CA VAL A 153 13.30 12.64 -2.72
C VAL A 153 13.21 13.81 -3.70
N ASP A 154 12.30 13.73 -4.66
CA ASP A 154 12.13 14.73 -5.72
C ASP A 154 11.50 16.02 -5.18
N SER A 155 12.29 17.10 -5.15
CA SER A 155 11.84 18.41 -4.66
C SER A 155 10.87 19.14 -5.58
N HIS A 156 10.69 18.66 -6.82
CA HIS A 156 9.89 19.33 -7.86
C HIS A 156 8.50 18.71 -8.03
N THR A 157 8.07 17.90 -7.06
CA THR A 157 6.72 17.31 -6.97
C THR A 157 5.85 18.06 -5.96
N LEU A 158 5.78 19.38 -6.11
CA LEU A 158 5.06 20.27 -5.18
C LEU A 158 3.58 19.91 -5.07
N TRP A 159 3.04 19.99 -3.86
CA TRP A 159 1.65 19.64 -3.51
C TRP A 159 1.25 18.18 -3.76
N MET A 160 2.21 17.31 -4.08
CA MET A 160 1.94 15.90 -4.29
C MET A 160 1.83 15.15 -2.96
N PHE A 161 0.72 14.43 -2.80
CA PHE A 161 0.50 13.48 -1.72
C PHE A 161 0.27 12.10 -2.33
N ASP A 162 -0.81 11.91 -3.08
CA ASP A 162 -0.98 10.72 -3.91
C ASP A 162 0.06 10.74 -5.04
N GLY A 163 0.86 9.66 -5.15
CA GLY A 163 1.92 9.46 -6.14
C GLY A 163 3.34 9.47 -5.57
N GLU A 164 3.57 10.18 -4.46
CA GLU A 164 4.91 10.36 -3.92
C GLU A 164 5.53 9.05 -3.39
N GLU A 165 4.72 8.24 -2.70
CA GLU A 165 5.15 6.95 -2.16
C GLU A 165 5.53 5.97 -3.27
N PHE A 166 4.75 5.96 -4.36
CA PHE A 166 5.05 5.15 -5.53
C PHE A 166 6.36 5.59 -6.20
N LEU A 167 6.60 6.90 -6.35
CA LEU A 167 7.87 7.40 -6.87
C LEU A 167 9.04 7.05 -5.94
N ARG A 168 8.84 7.11 -4.62
CA ARG A 168 9.87 6.73 -3.65
C ARG A 168 10.22 5.25 -3.75
N ALA A 169 9.21 4.37 -3.74
CA ALA A 169 9.35 2.92 -3.85
C ALA A 169 10.03 2.51 -5.16
N SER A 170 9.50 2.97 -6.31
CA SER A 170 10.04 2.65 -7.63
C SER A 170 11.49 3.09 -7.79
N ARG A 171 11.86 4.29 -7.34
CA ARG A 171 13.23 4.80 -7.46
C ARG A 171 14.20 4.08 -6.53
N LEU A 172 13.80 3.76 -5.31
CA LEU A 172 14.59 2.90 -4.41
C LEU A 172 14.81 1.54 -5.05
N TRP A 173 13.74 0.88 -5.49
CA TRP A 173 13.79 -0.48 -6.00
C TRP A 173 14.62 -0.61 -7.28
N THR A 174 14.46 0.32 -8.22
CA THR A 174 15.26 0.38 -9.47
C THR A 174 16.72 0.74 -9.22
N SER A 175 17.05 1.32 -8.06
CA SER A 175 18.42 1.61 -7.61
C SER A 175 19.05 0.48 -6.77
N GLY A 176 18.37 -0.66 -6.66
CA GLY A 176 18.85 -1.88 -6.01
C GLY A 176 18.42 -2.08 -4.55
N TYR A 177 17.57 -1.21 -4.02
CA TYR A 177 17.02 -1.36 -2.67
C TYR A 177 15.85 -2.34 -2.64
N ASP A 178 15.64 -2.99 -1.51
CA ASP A 178 14.52 -3.90 -1.26
C ASP A 178 13.76 -3.44 -0.02
N MET A 179 12.43 -3.42 -0.10
CA MET A 179 11.56 -2.92 0.98
C MET A 179 10.99 -4.08 1.77
N TYR A 180 10.90 -3.91 3.09
CA TYR A 180 10.40 -4.94 3.98
C TYR A 180 9.49 -4.33 5.06
N SER A 181 8.30 -4.88 5.23
CA SER A 181 7.50 -4.58 6.41
C SER A 181 8.14 -5.23 7.65
N PRO A 182 8.31 -4.52 8.77
CA PRO A 182 8.86 -5.08 10.00
C PRO A 182 8.08 -6.28 10.54
N SER A 183 8.78 -7.21 11.20
CA SER A 183 8.17 -8.24 12.05
C SER A 183 7.84 -7.70 13.43
N GLU A 184 7.37 -8.59 14.31
CA GLU A 184 7.06 -8.25 15.72
C GLU A 184 8.24 -7.57 16.42
N LEU A 185 9.48 -7.95 16.09
CA LEU A 185 10.68 -7.34 16.68
C LEU A 185 10.84 -5.87 16.26
N GLY A 186 10.57 -5.54 14.99
CA GLY A 186 10.74 -4.19 14.45
C GLY A 186 9.52 -3.28 14.59
N SER A 187 8.39 -3.81 15.06
CA SER A 187 7.16 -3.03 15.30
C SER A 187 7.23 -2.26 16.63
N VAL A 188 8.08 -1.24 16.69
CA VAL A 188 8.47 -0.55 17.95
C VAL A 188 8.11 0.94 18.01
N ILE A 189 7.47 1.45 16.96
CA ILE A 189 7.04 2.84 16.82
C ILE A 189 5.57 2.84 16.42
N TYR A 190 4.82 3.79 16.96
CA TYR A 190 3.38 3.93 16.72
C TYR A 190 3.05 5.35 16.31
N HIS A 191 1.91 5.52 15.65
CA HIS A 191 1.48 6.78 15.09
C HIS A 191 0.23 7.31 15.80
N ASN A 192 0.12 8.64 15.90
CA ASN A 192 -1.11 9.28 16.35
C ASN A 192 -1.92 9.78 15.14
N TYR A 193 -2.94 9.02 14.75
CA TYR A 193 -3.86 9.35 13.66
C TYR A 193 -5.01 10.29 14.10
N SER A 194 -4.97 10.80 15.34
CA SER A 194 -5.95 11.80 15.78
C SER A 194 -5.95 13.03 14.86
N LYS A 195 -7.11 13.65 14.72
CA LYS A 195 -7.30 14.85 13.90
C LYS A 195 -6.31 15.97 14.27
N VAL A 196 -5.61 16.48 13.26
CA VAL A 196 -4.67 17.60 13.39
C VAL A 196 -5.36 18.95 13.17
N PRO A 197 -4.94 20.02 13.86
CA PRO A 197 -5.56 21.35 13.76
C PRO A 197 -5.21 22.10 12.45
N ALA A 198 -4.12 21.73 11.80
CA ALA A 198 -3.64 22.37 10.58
C ALA A 198 -3.06 21.33 9.61
N ARG A 199 -3.25 21.57 8.32
CA ARG A 199 -2.77 20.71 7.22
C ARG A 199 -2.09 21.55 6.16
N PHE A 200 -1.12 20.98 5.46
CA PHE A 200 -0.32 21.73 4.47
C PHE A 200 -1.19 22.17 3.28
N GLU A 201 -2.24 21.42 2.96
CA GLU A 201 -3.21 21.73 1.92
C GLU A 201 -3.92 23.06 2.18
N HIS A 202 -4.02 23.47 3.45
CA HIS A 202 -4.71 24.70 3.88
C HIS A 202 -3.78 25.93 3.94
N ILE A 203 -2.50 25.79 3.60
CA ILE A 203 -1.57 26.94 3.55
C ILE A 203 -2.08 27.95 2.53
N THR A 204 -2.16 29.22 2.96
CA THR A 204 -2.57 30.31 2.09
C THR A 204 -1.47 30.65 1.09
N VAL A 205 -1.77 30.39 -0.17
CA VAL A 205 -0.96 30.73 -1.34
C VAL A 205 -1.88 31.26 -2.43
N ASP A 206 -1.34 31.99 -3.40
CA ASP A 206 -2.11 32.40 -4.57
C ASP A 206 -2.73 31.16 -5.27
N PRO A 207 -4.05 31.11 -5.48
CA PRO A 207 -4.72 29.93 -6.05
C PRO A 207 -4.23 29.56 -7.44
N GLN A 208 -3.84 30.52 -8.28
CA GLN A 208 -3.31 30.27 -9.62
C GLN A 208 -1.89 29.70 -9.54
N VAL A 209 -1.09 30.18 -8.60
CA VAL A 209 0.23 29.60 -8.31
C VAL A 209 0.10 28.15 -7.85
N LYS A 210 -0.76 27.88 -6.86
CA LYS A 210 -0.98 26.51 -6.36
C LYS A 210 -1.45 25.58 -7.48
N LYS A 211 -2.45 26.01 -8.26
CA LYS A 211 -2.96 25.24 -9.39
C LYS A 211 -1.85 24.88 -10.38
N ARG A 212 -1.06 25.87 -10.80
CA ARG A 212 0.07 25.67 -11.72
C ARG A 212 1.12 24.71 -11.15
N GLU A 213 1.52 24.90 -9.89
CA GLU A 213 2.51 24.05 -9.21
C GLU A 213 2.02 22.60 -9.11
N SER A 214 0.76 22.39 -8.70
CA SER A 214 0.15 21.06 -8.62
C SER A 214 0.04 20.39 -10.01
N GLU A 215 -0.36 21.13 -11.05
CA GLU A 215 -0.43 20.61 -12.42
C GLU A 215 0.95 20.18 -12.94
N MET A 216 1.99 20.99 -12.71
CA MET A 216 3.37 20.64 -13.09
C MET A 216 3.88 19.42 -12.34
N ALA A 217 3.57 19.28 -11.05
CA ALA A 217 3.96 18.11 -10.25
C ALA A 217 3.30 16.82 -10.75
N VAL A 218 1.99 16.86 -11.03
CA VAL A 218 1.25 15.72 -11.61
C VAL A 218 1.80 15.36 -13.00
N ASN A 219 2.09 16.36 -13.82
CA ASN A 219 2.67 16.14 -15.14
C ASN A 219 4.11 15.63 -15.07
N ARG A 220 4.88 16.03 -14.06
CA ARG A 220 6.22 15.49 -13.78
C ARG A 220 6.16 14.02 -13.41
N PHE A 221 5.23 13.61 -12.53
CA PHE A 221 4.96 12.20 -12.26
C PHE A 221 4.68 11.44 -13.55
N LYS A 222 3.71 11.94 -14.36
CA LYS A 222 3.32 11.30 -15.63
C LYS A 222 4.51 11.15 -16.58
N HIS A 223 5.32 12.20 -16.70
CA HIS A 223 6.53 12.17 -17.51
C HIS A 223 7.51 11.10 -17.05
N LEU A 224 7.81 11.03 -15.75
CA LEU A 224 8.70 10.02 -15.17
C LEU A 224 8.22 8.60 -15.45
N VAL A 225 6.91 8.32 -15.30
CA VAL A 225 6.35 6.98 -15.53
C VAL A 225 6.03 6.68 -17.01
N GLY A 226 6.46 7.54 -17.94
CA GLY A 226 6.28 7.35 -19.38
C GLY A 226 4.84 7.55 -19.88
N LYS A 227 3.97 8.20 -19.11
CA LYS A 227 2.61 8.57 -19.52
C LYS A 227 2.63 9.83 -20.40
N PRO A 228 1.72 9.95 -21.38
CA PRO A 228 1.56 11.18 -22.16
C PRO A 228 1.24 12.39 -21.27
N VAL A 229 1.86 13.53 -21.59
CA VAL A 229 1.68 14.79 -20.87
C VAL A 229 1.13 15.85 -21.82
N LYS A 230 0.13 16.59 -21.37
CA LYS A 230 -0.38 17.80 -22.02
C LYS A 230 -0.30 18.96 -21.03
N GLY A 231 0.26 20.08 -21.45
CA GLY A 231 0.42 21.29 -20.63
C GLY A 231 1.83 21.45 -20.05
N MET A 232 1.95 22.23 -18.98
CA MET A 232 3.23 22.53 -18.34
C MET A 232 3.74 21.34 -17.54
N VAL A 233 5.03 21.04 -17.66
CA VAL A 233 5.74 20.04 -16.90
C VAL A 233 7.05 20.63 -16.42
N ASP A 234 7.35 20.44 -15.13
CA ASP A 234 8.67 20.77 -14.60
C ASP A 234 9.65 19.66 -14.95
N THR A 235 10.59 19.96 -15.84
CA THR A 235 11.65 19.04 -16.30
C THR A 235 13.00 19.35 -15.68
N TYR A 236 13.05 20.29 -14.73
CA TYR A 236 14.29 20.67 -14.07
C TYR A 236 14.84 19.49 -13.27
N GLU A 237 16.15 19.26 -13.38
CA GLU A 237 16.91 18.21 -12.66
C GLU A 237 16.34 16.79 -12.78
N LEU A 238 15.58 16.46 -13.84
CA LEU A 238 15.00 15.11 -14.00
C LEU A 238 16.05 13.99 -13.89
N ASP A 239 17.26 14.22 -14.38
CA ASP A 239 18.37 13.25 -14.30
C ASP A 239 18.73 12.87 -12.84
N ASN A 240 18.52 13.78 -11.87
CA ASN A 240 18.76 13.51 -10.45
C ASN A 240 17.61 12.70 -9.81
N TYR A 241 16.44 12.68 -10.45
CA TYR A 241 15.20 12.13 -9.91
C TYR A 241 14.60 11.02 -10.78
N GLY A 242 15.36 10.50 -11.74
CA GLY A 242 14.98 9.36 -12.55
C GLY A 242 14.97 8.03 -11.78
N PHE A 243 14.58 6.97 -12.49
CA PHE A 243 14.71 5.60 -12.02
C PHE A 243 16.17 5.12 -12.10
N GLY A 244 16.55 4.21 -11.21
CA GLY A 244 17.89 3.61 -11.21
C GLY A 244 18.08 2.62 -12.35
N SER A 245 19.33 2.21 -12.56
CA SER A 245 19.72 1.26 -13.60
C SER A 245 20.02 -0.15 -13.09
N VAL A 246 19.81 -0.42 -11.80
CA VAL A 246 20.13 -1.74 -11.20
C VAL A 246 19.07 -2.77 -11.58
N ARG A 247 17.81 -2.33 -11.65
CA ARG A 247 16.67 -3.10 -12.19
C ARG A 247 15.77 -2.15 -12.98
N SER A 248 15.14 -2.64 -14.05
CA SER A 248 14.28 -1.81 -14.88
C SER A 248 12.96 -1.42 -14.18
N PHE A 249 12.44 -0.25 -14.54
CA PHE A 249 11.12 0.20 -14.09
C PHE A 249 9.98 -0.74 -14.55
N GLU A 250 10.12 -1.36 -15.74
CA GLU A 250 9.15 -2.35 -16.21
C GLU A 250 9.08 -3.57 -15.29
N THR A 251 10.24 -4.07 -14.82
CA THR A 251 10.27 -5.15 -13.82
C THR A 251 9.66 -4.71 -12.49
N TYR A 252 9.85 -3.46 -12.07
CA TYR A 252 9.19 -2.93 -10.86
C TYR A 252 7.66 -2.89 -10.98
N LEU A 253 7.11 -2.50 -12.14
CA LEU A 253 5.66 -2.52 -12.36
C LEU A 253 5.10 -3.94 -12.22
N LYS A 254 5.80 -4.94 -12.77
CA LYS A 254 5.43 -6.36 -12.60
C LYS A 254 5.53 -6.82 -11.14
N PHE A 255 6.57 -6.39 -10.43
CA PHE A 255 6.82 -6.74 -9.03
C PHE A 255 5.78 -6.12 -8.07
N SER A 256 5.37 -4.88 -8.34
CA SER A 256 4.40 -4.14 -7.51
C SER A 256 2.95 -4.35 -7.90
N GLY A 257 2.69 -4.91 -9.09
CA GLY A 257 1.34 -5.05 -9.63
C GLY A 257 0.73 -3.75 -10.16
N VAL A 258 1.47 -2.63 -10.12
CA VAL A 258 1.00 -1.35 -10.64
C VAL A 258 1.05 -1.34 -12.17
N THR A 259 -0.02 -0.86 -12.80
CA THR A 259 -0.10 -0.70 -14.26
C THR A 259 -0.46 0.72 -14.69
N PHE A 260 0.18 1.13 -15.78
CA PHE A 260 -0.14 2.35 -16.50
C PHE A 260 -0.79 2.04 -17.85
N GLN A 261 -1.37 0.86 -18.03
CA GLN A 261 -2.18 0.55 -19.21
C GLN A 261 -3.61 1.07 -19.03
N ASP A 262 -4.14 1.75 -20.04
CA ASP A 262 -5.49 2.31 -19.98
C ASP A 262 -6.54 1.17 -19.92
N GLY A 263 -7.50 1.29 -19.00
CA GLY A 263 -8.55 0.29 -18.80
C GLY A 263 -8.13 -0.97 -18.05
N VAL A 264 -6.90 -1.03 -17.54
CA VAL A 264 -6.40 -2.13 -16.71
C VAL A 264 -6.22 -1.63 -15.27
N ASN A 265 -6.73 -2.39 -14.31
CA ASN A 265 -6.54 -2.10 -12.90
C ASN A 265 -5.19 -2.66 -12.41
N ASP A 266 -4.64 -2.03 -11.37
CA ASP A 266 -3.53 -2.61 -10.63
C ASP A 266 -3.91 -3.98 -10.07
N THR A 267 -2.94 -4.88 -9.96
CA THR A 267 -3.05 -6.09 -9.16
C THR A 267 -2.41 -5.84 -7.80
N GLU A 268 -2.91 -6.49 -6.75
CA GLU A 268 -2.26 -6.43 -5.45
C GLU A 268 -0.96 -7.25 -5.43
N SER A 269 -0.04 -6.86 -4.55
CA SER A 269 1.23 -7.56 -4.28
C SER A 269 1.21 -8.25 -2.91
N CYS A 270 0.04 -8.75 -2.49
CA CYS A 270 -0.19 -9.29 -1.14
C CYS A 270 0.25 -10.75 -0.97
N GLU A 271 0.47 -11.45 -2.08
CA GLU A 271 1.09 -12.77 -2.06
C GLU A 271 2.56 -12.67 -1.64
N GLN A 272 3.15 -13.80 -1.22
CA GLN A 272 4.55 -13.84 -0.83
C GLN A 272 5.45 -13.41 -2.00
N LEU A 273 6.04 -12.22 -1.87
CA LEU A 273 7.01 -11.74 -2.83
C LEU A 273 8.33 -12.49 -2.68
N HIS A 274 8.99 -12.70 -3.81
CA HIS A 274 10.33 -13.26 -3.89
C HIS A 274 11.32 -12.19 -4.35
N TRP A 275 12.54 -12.26 -3.82
CA TRP A 275 13.59 -11.33 -4.19
C TRP A 275 13.89 -11.39 -5.69
N VAL A 276 14.05 -10.22 -6.31
CA VAL A 276 14.35 -10.08 -7.74
C VAL A 276 15.83 -9.73 -7.92
N PRO A 277 16.60 -10.55 -8.67
CA PRO A 277 18.00 -10.29 -8.95
C PRO A 277 18.25 -8.95 -9.64
N TYR A 278 19.44 -8.38 -9.41
CA TYR A 278 19.88 -7.20 -10.14
C TYR A 278 20.11 -7.55 -11.61
N GLU A 279 19.58 -6.71 -12.51
CA GLU A 279 19.88 -6.76 -13.95
C GLU A 279 21.29 -6.20 -14.21
N ASN A 280 21.70 -5.19 -13.42
CA ASN A 280 23.05 -4.62 -13.43
C ASN A 280 23.51 -4.29 -12.00
N ALA A 281 24.38 -5.14 -11.43
CA ALA A 281 24.87 -4.98 -10.06
C ALA A 281 25.99 -3.92 -9.91
N THR A 282 26.51 -3.36 -11.00
CA THR A 282 27.76 -2.55 -11.00
C THR A 282 27.75 -1.43 -9.96
N GLU A 283 26.67 -0.65 -9.90
CA GLU A 283 26.56 0.46 -8.96
C GLU A 283 26.47 0.01 -7.50
N VAL A 284 25.77 -1.09 -7.25
CA VAL A 284 25.65 -1.66 -5.90
C VAL A 284 26.98 -2.24 -5.46
N GLU A 285 27.67 -2.98 -6.32
CA GLU A 285 29.00 -3.52 -6.03
C GLU A 285 30.03 -2.42 -5.76
N ALA A 286 29.97 -1.31 -6.51
CA ALA A 286 30.81 -0.14 -6.27
C ALA A 286 30.52 0.52 -4.91
N LEU A 287 29.23 0.63 -4.53
CA LEU A 287 28.82 1.16 -3.22
C LEU A 287 29.31 0.27 -2.07
N MET A 288 29.09 -1.04 -2.18
CA MET A 288 29.44 -2.00 -1.15
C MET A 288 30.96 -2.09 -0.95
N GLY A 289 31.72 -1.90 -2.03
CA GLY A 289 33.18 -1.89 -1.99
C GLY A 289 33.76 -3.23 -1.53
N ASN A 290 35.04 -3.21 -1.14
CA ASN A 290 35.75 -4.34 -0.50
C ASN A 290 35.63 -5.70 -1.21
N GLY A 291 35.44 -5.69 -2.54
CA GLY A 291 35.30 -6.91 -3.33
C GLY A 291 33.96 -7.62 -3.17
N TRP A 292 32.94 -7.00 -2.55
CA TRP A 292 31.59 -7.56 -2.54
C TRP A 292 31.07 -7.70 -3.97
N LYS A 293 30.53 -8.88 -4.29
CA LYS A 293 29.92 -9.22 -5.57
C LYS A 293 28.58 -9.89 -5.31
N LEU A 294 27.57 -9.53 -6.10
CA LEU A 294 26.23 -10.13 -5.97
C LEU A 294 26.29 -11.65 -6.19
N GLN A 295 27.05 -12.07 -7.20
CA GLN A 295 27.41 -13.46 -7.41
C GLN A 295 28.87 -13.64 -7.03
N ALA A 296 29.14 -13.86 -5.75
CA ALA A 296 30.38 -14.51 -5.38
C ALA A 296 30.37 -15.90 -6.06
N THR A 297 31.30 -16.14 -6.98
CA THR A 297 31.52 -17.48 -7.54
C THR A 297 31.68 -18.44 -6.38
N SER A 298 30.72 -19.35 -6.23
CA SER A 298 30.79 -20.40 -5.24
C SER A 298 31.84 -21.43 -5.69
N ASP A 299 33.12 -21.15 -5.41
CA ASP A 299 34.20 -22.14 -5.48
C ASP A 299 34.07 -23.21 -4.36
N GLY A 300 32.85 -23.57 -4.01
CA GLY A 300 32.50 -24.48 -2.93
C GLY A 300 31.00 -24.71 -2.76
N ALA A 301 30.20 -24.65 -3.84
CA ALA A 301 28.81 -25.08 -3.75
C ALA A 301 28.76 -26.58 -3.38
N ALA A 302 28.31 -26.85 -2.15
CA ALA A 302 27.97 -28.19 -1.70
C ALA A 302 27.00 -28.84 -2.67
N GLN A 303 27.20 -30.13 -2.96
CA GLN A 303 26.30 -30.90 -3.81
C GLN A 303 24.85 -30.79 -3.30
N PRO A 304 23.86 -30.66 -4.20
CA PRO A 304 22.47 -30.58 -3.81
C PRO A 304 22.04 -31.85 -3.08
N THR A 305 21.35 -31.68 -1.95
CA THR A 305 20.75 -32.78 -1.18
C THR A 305 19.71 -33.53 -2.02
N PRO A 306 19.45 -34.82 -1.75
CA PRO A 306 18.60 -35.69 -2.60
C PRO A 306 17.20 -35.13 -2.93
N GLN A 307 16.63 -34.26 -2.08
CA GLN A 307 15.34 -33.60 -2.34
C GLN A 307 15.37 -32.58 -3.49
N GLN A 308 16.50 -31.92 -3.74
CA GLN A 308 16.64 -30.97 -4.87
C GLN A 308 16.77 -31.68 -6.21
N GLN A 309 17.27 -32.92 -6.24
CA GLN A 309 17.36 -33.71 -7.47
C GLN A 309 15.99 -34.20 -7.95
N VAL A 310 15.13 -34.62 -7.02
CA VAL A 310 13.76 -35.09 -7.34
C VAL A 310 12.88 -33.97 -7.91
N ALA A 311 13.04 -32.74 -7.42
CA ALA A 311 12.30 -31.58 -7.93
C ALA A 311 12.72 -31.19 -9.36
N GLN A 312 14.03 -31.29 -9.66
CA GLN A 312 14.57 -30.98 -10.99
C GLN A 312 14.22 -32.05 -12.04
N GLU A 313 14.11 -33.32 -11.64
CA GLU A 313 13.65 -34.40 -12.53
C GLU A 313 12.16 -34.26 -12.87
N ALA A 314 11.33 -33.82 -11.91
CA ALA A 314 9.89 -33.59 -12.12
C ALA A 314 9.59 -32.41 -13.07
N GLU A 315 10.41 -31.35 -13.06
CA GLU A 315 10.26 -30.22 -13.99
C GLU A 315 10.66 -30.58 -15.43
N GLN A 316 11.60 -31.51 -15.63
CA GLN A 316 12.03 -31.93 -16.97
C GLN A 316 11.04 -32.89 -17.66
N GLU A 317 10.26 -33.67 -16.90
CA GLU A 317 9.24 -34.57 -17.46
C GLU A 317 7.96 -33.82 -17.92
N GLY A 318 7.68 -32.63 -17.39
CA GLY A 318 6.48 -31.85 -17.70
C GLY A 318 6.49 -31.07 -19.03
N VAL A 319 7.63 -30.97 -19.73
CA VAL A 319 7.81 -30.04 -20.88
C VAL A 319 7.74 -30.73 -22.26
N LYS A 320 7.25 -31.98 -22.36
CA LYS A 320 7.02 -32.62 -23.67
C LYS A 320 5.53 -32.76 -24.01
N THR A 321 5.21 -32.42 -25.27
CA THR A 321 3.94 -32.49 -26.03
C THR A 321 3.00 -31.27 -25.84
N GLN A 322 2.49 -30.55 -26.85
CA GLN A 322 2.17 -30.84 -28.25
C GLN A 322 2.32 -29.59 -29.16
N THR A 323 2.75 -29.82 -30.40
CA THR A 323 2.79 -28.82 -31.50
C THR A 323 1.68 -29.13 -32.50
N LEU A 324 0.76 -28.21 -32.77
CA LEU A 324 -0.12 -28.24 -33.95
C LEU A 324 -0.52 -26.81 -34.38
N VAL A 325 -0.39 -26.54 -35.69
CA VAL A 325 -0.79 -25.34 -36.48
C VAL A 325 -1.10 -25.90 -37.90
N PRO A 326 -1.86 -25.27 -38.85
CA PRO A 326 -2.77 -24.08 -38.86
C PRO A 326 -4.15 -24.32 -39.54
N THR A 327 -5.03 -23.31 -39.55
CA THR A 327 -5.69 -22.85 -40.82
C THR A 327 -6.18 -21.40 -40.78
N LYS A 328 -6.10 -20.73 -41.95
CA LYS A 328 -6.48 -19.34 -42.27
C LYS A 328 -7.98 -19.17 -42.49
N GLU A 329 -8.51 -17.98 -42.21
CA GLU A 329 -9.56 -17.34 -43.02
C GLU A 329 -9.48 -15.80 -42.91
N THR A 330 -9.91 -15.14 -43.98
CA THR A 330 -9.79 -13.70 -44.29
C THR A 330 -11.19 -13.05 -44.39
N VAL A 331 -11.33 -11.74 -44.11
CA VAL A 331 -12.02 -10.67 -44.91
C VAL A 331 -12.41 -9.44 -44.05
N ASP A 332 -11.70 -8.32 -44.29
CA ASP A 332 -12.00 -6.87 -44.49
C ASP A 332 -13.27 -6.07 -44.00
N PRO A 333 -13.16 -4.71 -43.92
CA PRO A 333 -13.81 -3.78 -42.95
C PRO A 333 -14.96 -2.91 -43.59
N PRO A 334 -15.62 -1.87 -42.98
CA PRO A 334 -15.00 -0.57 -42.58
C PRO A 334 -15.76 0.38 -41.57
N LYS A 335 -15.14 1.55 -41.32
CA LYS A 335 -15.68 2.93 -41.20
C LYS A 335 -15.85 3.67 -39.85
N GLU A 336 -15.22 4.84 -39.91
CA GLU A 336 -15.10 6.06 -39.10
C GLU A 336 -16.43 6.84 -38.93
N LEU A 337 -16.57 7.57 -37.81
CA LEU A 337 -17.38 8.81 -37.71
C LEU A 337 -17.02 9.64 -36.47
N ALA A 338 -17.33 10.92 -36.55
CA ALA A 338 -16.60 12.05 -36.00
C ALA A 338 -17.14 12.65 -34.69
N VAL A 339 -16.26 13.46 -34.08
CA VAL A 339 -16.40 14.58 -33.13
C VAL A 339 -17.80 15.20 -33.02
N VAL A 340 -18.28 15.33 -31.77
CA VAL A 340 -19.08 16.47 -31.30
C VAL A 340 -18.60 16.86 -29.90
N ASP A 341 -18.25 18.12 -29.76
CA ASP A 341 -17.93 18.88 -28.55
C ASP A 341 -19.25 19.32 -27.89
N ASP A 342 -19.39 19.15 -26.58
CA ASP A 342 -20.27 19.97 -25.75
C ASP A 342 -19.83 19.81 -24.28
N ASP A 343 -19.32 20.91 -23.73
CA ASP A 343 -19.07 21.16 -22.31
C ASP A 343 -20.37 21.62 -21.63
N PRO A 344 -20.85 20.86 -20.65
CA PRO A 344 -21.64 21.47 -19.59
C PRO A 344 -21.14 20.93 -18.25
N ASN A 345 -20.24 21.63 -17.56
CA ASN A 345 -20.34 21.85 -16.10
C ASN A 345 -19.19 22.72 -15.56
N ALA A 346 -19.26 24.01 -15.84
CA ALA A 346 -18.47 25.04 -15.16
C ALA A 346 -18.95 25.35 -13.72
N GLU A 347 -19.82 24.52 -13.11
CA GLU A 347 -20.42 24.80 -11.79
C GLU A 347 -20.26 23.66 -10.75
N VAL A 348 -19.58 22.56 -11.11
CA VAL A 348 -19.32 21.43 -10.19
C VAL A 348 -18.01 21.60 -9.39
N ALA A 349 -17.17 22.59 -9.76
CA ALA A 349 -15.86 22.83 -9.15
C ALA A 349 -15.89 23.45 -7.73
N ARG A 350 -17.07 23.76 -7.18
CA ARG A 350 -17.20 24.37 -5.84
C ARG A 350 -17.67 23.43 -4.73
N HIS A 351 -18.27 22.29 -5.06
CA HIS A 351 -18.79 21.35 -4.06
C HIS A 351 -17.90 20.12 -3.84
N ALA A 352 -16.89 19.88 -4.68
CA ALA A 352 -15.92 18.80 -4.47
C ALA A 352 -14.93 19.11 -3.33
N ALA A 353 -14.62 20.39 -3.07
CA ALA A 353 -13.60 20.79 -2.09
C ALA A 353 -13.90 20.38 -0.64
N ASP A 354 -15.17 20.21 -0.26
CA ASP A 354 -15.56 19.97 1.13
C ASP A 354 -15.60 18.46 1.51
N ALA A 355 -15.61 17.54 0.55
CA ALA A 355 -15.58 16.09 0.82
C ALA A 355 -14.14 15.51 0.87
N HIS A 356 -13.12 16.36 0.72
CA HIS A 356 -11.72 15.95 0.55
C HIS A 356 -10.89 15.94 1.85
N ALA A 357 -11.55 15.94 3.02
CA ALA A 357 -10.88 16.14 4.30
C ALA A 357 -10.70 14.89 5.18
N GLU A 358 -11.23 13.71 4.87
CA GLU A 358 -11.31 12.63 5.89
C GLU A 358 -10.38 11.44 5.71
N ASN A 359 -9.86 11.13 4.53
CA ASN A 359 -9.19 9.83 4.32
C ASN A 359 -7.65 9.90 4.29
N GLY A 360 -7.05 10.83 5.02
CA GLY A 360 -5.59 10.90 5.19
C GLY A 360 -5.14 9.97 6.32
N ALA A 361 -5.00 8.68 6.03
CA ALA A 361 -4.53 7.64 6.94
C ALA A 361 -5.37 7.40 8.23
N ASP A 362 -6.64 7.78 8.22
CA ASP A 362 -7.58 7.37 9.28
C ASP A 362 -8.17 6.00 8.92
N ILE A 363 -7.83 4.96 9.70
CA ILE A 363 -8.49 3.66 9.67
C ILE A 363 -9.29 3.56 10.98
N GLY A 364 -10.44 4.23 11.05
CA GLY A 364 -11.28 4.18 12.25
C GLY A 364 -12.57 4.97 12.15
N GLU A 365 -13.67 4.22 11.95
CA GLU A 365 -15.09 4.60 12.14
C GLU A 365 -15.79 5.33 10.98
N ASP A 366 -16.37 4.55 10.06
CA ASP A 366 -17.58 4.97 9.33
C ASP A 366 -18.43 3.78 8.86
N GLU A 367 -18.81 2.89 9.79
CA GLU A 367 -19.71 1.77 9.47
C GLU A 367 -21.15 2.25 9.16
N GLU A 368 -21.58 3.37 9.75
CA GLU A 368 -22.92 3.93 9.55
C GLU A 368 -23.02 4.80 8.29
N GLU A 369 -21.99 5.57 7.96
CA GLU A 369 -21.98 6.33 6.69
C GLU A 369 -21.77 5.41 5.48
N ALA A 370 -20.96 4.35 5.62
CA ALA A 370 -20.86 3.29 4.61
C ALA A 370 -22.19 2.54 4.42
N LYS A 371 -22.93 2.23 5.50
CA LYS A 371 -24.29 1.66 5.42
C LYS A 371 -25.28 2.62 4.76
N ALA A 372 -25.17 3.93 5.01
CA ALA A 372 -26.02 4.93 4.40
C ALA A 372 -25.77 5.05 2.88
N ARG A 373 -24.49 5.08 2.46
CA ARG A 373 -24.08 5.09 1.05
C ARG A 373 -24.48 3.81 0.33
N LEU A 374 -24.27 2.64 0.94
CA LEU A 374 -24.75 1.35 0.42
C LEU A 374 -26.28 1.30 0.28
N ARG A 375 -27.03 1.86 1.24
CA ARG A 375 -28.50 1.97 1.14
C ARG A 375 -28.93 2.87 -0.01
N GLN A 376 -28.23 3.97 -0.25
CA GLN A 376 -28.55 4.91 -1.32
C GLN A 376 -28.19 4.36 -2.71
N GLU A 377 -27.09 3.61 -2.81
CA GLU A 377 -26.66 2.92 -4.03
C GLU A 377 -27.59 1.75 -4.39
N VAL A 378 -28.09 1.02 -3.39
CA VAL A 378 -29.13 -0.02 -3.56
C VAL A 378 -30.49 0.58 -3.99
N VAL A 379 -30.84 1.77 -3.53
CA VAL A 379 -32.06 2.49 -3.96
C VAL A 379 -31.94 2.96 -5.41
N ASN A 380 -30.76 3.44 -5.82
CA ASN A 380 -30.53 3.87 -7.21
C ASN A 380 -30.46 2.68 -8.19
N ASN A 381 -29.86 1.54 -7.79
CA ASN A 381 -29.82 0.33 -8.61
C ASN A 381 -31.18 -0.40 -8.76
N ARG A 382 -32.15 -0.12 -7.90
CA ARG A 382 -33.53 -0.64 -8.06
C ARG A 382 -34.32 0.02 -9.19
N SER A 383 -33.81 1.11 -9.78
CA SER A 383 -34.44 1.76 -10.94
C SER A 383 -34.03 1.15 -12.28
N ALA A 384 -33.06 0.24 -12.32
CA ALA A 384 -32.72 -0.52 -13.52
C ALA A 384 -33.38 -1.92 -13.48
N LYS A 385 -34.32 -2.17 -14.41
CA LYS A 385 -35.07 -3.43 -14.52
C LYS A 385 -34.14 -4.61 -14.87
N GLY A 386 -33.72 -5.38 -13.87
CA GLY A 386 -33.23 -6.75 -14.00
C GLY A 386 -34.32 -7.80 -13.76
N PRO A 387 -34.13 -9.07 -14.17
CA PRO A 387 -35.16 -10.11 -14.03
C PRO A 387 -35.44 -10.48 -12.57
N SER A 388 -36.72 -10.69 -12.24
CA SER A 388 -37.23 -10.87 -10.87
C SER A 388 -36.71 -12.16 -10.21
N THR A 389 -36.04 -12.01 -9.06
CA THR A 389 -35.56 -13.10 -8.18
C THR A 389 -36.61 -13.58 -7.16
N ALA A 390 -37.84 -13.06 -7.26
CA ALA A 390 -38.95 -13.39 -6.34
C ALA A 390 -39.24 -14.90 -6.17
N PRO A 391 -39.19 -15.76 -7.21
CA PRO A 391 -39.48 -17.19 -7.01
C PRO A 391 -38.39 -17.92 -6.22
N VAL A 392 -37.12 -17.49 -6.29
CA VAL A 392 -36.01 -18.11 -5.55
C VAL A 392 -36.11 -17.78 -4.06
N TRP A 393 -36.40 -16.53 -3.72
CA TRP A 393 -36.57 -16.11 -2.33
C TRP A 393 -37.82 -16.72 -1.68
N PHE A 394 -38.91 -16.86 -2.43
CA PHE A 394 -40.11 -17.56 -1.94
C PHE A 394 -39.81 -19.02 -1.61
N PHE A 395 -39.08 -19.72 -2.48
CA PHE A 395 -38.69 -21.12 -2.24
C PHE A 395 -37.78 -21.26 -1.02
N LEU A 396 -36.78 -20.37 -0.88
CA LEU A 396 -35.88 -20.37 0.27
C LEU A 396 -36.62 -20.09 1.59
N PHE A 397 -37.58 -19.15 1.57
CA PHE A 397 -38.38 -18.82 2.75
C PHE A 397 -39.27 -19.99 3.18
N VAL A 398 -39.87 -20.71 2.23
CA VAL A 398 -40.67 -21.91 2.53
C VAL A 398 -39.80 -23.02 3.13
N VAL A 399 -38.59 -23.24 2.61
CA VAL A 399 -37.66 -24.25 3.15
C VAL A 399 -37.21 -23.89 4.57
N VAL A 400 -36.83 -22.63 4.81
CA VAL A 400 -36.42 -22.18 6.15
C VAL A 400 -37.60 -22.23 7.13
N ALA A 401 -38.81 -21.84 6.72
CA ALA A 401 -40.00 -21.95 7.55
C ALA A 401 -40.33 -23.42 7.88
N ALA A 402 -40.20 -24.34 6.92
CA ALA A 402 -40.39 -25.77 7.14
C ALA A 402 -39.35 -26.34 8.12
N LEU A 403 -38.07 -25.96 7.97
CA LEU A 403 -37.01 -26.37 8.89
C LEU A 403 -37.21 -25.80 10.31
N PHE A 404 -37.66 -24.55 10.41
CA PHE A 404 -37.97 -23.95 11.70
C PHE A 404 -39.14 -24.67 12.38
N VAL A 405 -40.21 -24.97 11.63
CA VAL A 405 -41.37 -25.71 12.15
C VAL A 405 -41.02 -27.17 12.49
N THR A 406 -40.02 -27.80 11.86
CA THR A 406 -39.61 -29.18 12.22
C THR A 406 -38.66 -29.22 13.41
N LEU A 407 -37.73 -28.28 13.51
CA LEU A 407 -36.63 -28.31 14.49
C LEU A 407 -36.91 -27.47 15.75
N SER A 408 -37.74 -26.43 15.67
CA SER A 408 -38.01 -25.55 16.82
C SER A 408 -38.83 -26.26 17.90
N ASN A 409 -38.49 -26.01 19.16
CA ASN A 409 -39.19 -26.56 20.32
C ASN A 409 -40.27 -25.63 20.91
N ASP A 410 -40.56 -24.51 20.22
CA ASP A 410 -41.55 -23.55 20.67
C ASP A 410 -43.00 -24.08 20.56
N ARG A 411 -43.89 -23.45 21.33
CA ARG A 411 -45.28 -23.89 21.49
C ARG A 411 -46.07 -23.83 20.17
N VAL A 412 -45.78 -22.88 19.30
CA VAL A 412 -46.46 -22.70 18.00
C VAL A 412 -46.00 -23.77 17.02
N SER A 413 -44.69 -24.01 16.88
CA SER A 413 -44.17 -25.08 16.02
C SER A 413 -44.64 -26.46 16.46
N ARG A 414 -44.74 -26.71 17.77
CA ARG A 414 -45.36 -27.96 18.31
C ARG A 414 -46.83 -28.09 17.92
N SER A 415 -47.62 -27.03 18.03
CA SER A 415 -49.04 -27.03 17.62
C SER A 415 -49.20 -27.29 16.12
N ILE A 416 -48.33 -26.72 15.27
CA ILE A 416 -48.35 -26.96 13.82
C ILE A 416 -47.99 -28.42 13.51
N ARG A 417 -46.94 -28.98 14.12
CA ARG A 417 -46.59 -30.41 13.95
C ARG A 417 -47.72 -31.36 14.37
N LEU A 418 -48.40 -31.06 15.48
CA LEU A 418 -49.52 -31.85 15.97
C LEU A 418 -50.76 -31.78 15.06
N ALA A 419 -50.99 -30.63 14.42
CA ALA A 419 -52.09 -30.47 13.45
C ALA A 419 -51.88 -31.33 12.18
N PHE A 420 -50.63 -31.50 11.72
CA PHE A 420 -50.30 -32.35 10.57
C PHE A 420 -50.22 -33.85 10.91
N CYS A 421 -49.85 -34.23 12.13
CA CYS A 421 -49.84 -35.64 12.56
C CYS A 421 -51.26 -36.23 12.76
N ALA A 422 -52.28 -35.39 12.97
CA ALA A 422 -53.66 -35.82 13.16
C ALA A 422 -54.39 -36.19 11.85
N SER A 423 -53.71 -36.12 10.69
CA SER A 423 -54.32 -36.30 9.36
C SER A 423 -53.82 -37.54 8.59
N THR A 424 -53.39 -38.59 9.29
CA THR A 424 -53.00 -39.87 8.66
C THR A 424 -54.07 -40.94 8.93
N PRO A 425 -54.74 -41.49 7.90
CA PRO A 425 -55.70 -42.58 8.08
C PRO A 425 -54.99 -43.88 8.50
N HIS A 426 -55.56 -44.59 9.47
CA HIS A 426 -55.13 -45.93 9.87
C HIS A 426 -55.19 -46.91 8.70
N THR A 427 -54.05 -47.50 8.31
CA THR A 427 -54.01 -48.77 7.56
C THR A 427 -53.47 -49.87 8.46
N HIS A 428 -54.30 -50.90 8.60
CA HIS A 428 -54.14 -52.09 9.42
C HIS A 428 -53.27 -53.16 8.73
N SER A 429 -52.83 -54.14 9.54
CA SER A 429 -52.31 -55.49 9.20
C SER A 429 -50.78 -55.58 9.07
N SER A 430 -50.01 -56.20 9.98
CA SER A 430 -50.01 -57.53 10.65
C SER A 430 -49.34 -58.66 9.84
N ASN A 431 -48.37 -59.27 10.52
CA ASN A 431 -47.71 -60.58 10.34
C ASN A 431 -46.65 -60.65 9.22
N GLU A 432 -45.44 -61.18 9.44
CA GLU A 432 -44.90 -62.15 10.41
C GLU A 432 -43.49 -61.74 10.88
#